data_AF-A0A395SZM1-F1
#
_entry.id   AF-A0A395SZM1-F1
#
_cell.length_a   1.000
_cell.length_b   1.000
_cell.length_c   1.000
_cell.angle_alpha   90.00
_cell.angle_beta   90.00
_cell.angle_gamma   90.00
#
_symmetry.space_group_name_H-M   'P 1'
#
loop_
_entity.id
_entity.type
_entity.pdbx_description
1 polymer ?
#
loop_
_entity_poly.entity_id
_entity_poly.type
_entity_poly.pdbx_seq_one_letter_code
_entity_poly.pdbx_strand_id
1 'polypeptide(L)' 'MPVPFEALLPYAIMIGMFGISGTGLAVIKNYQNEGKRPRYSVDQWDRQSMIQSSETGRVNNADLGISDGT' A
#
# COMPACT_ATOMS: atom_id res chain seq x y z
N MET A 1 6.32 -13.97 -39.89
CA MET A 1 4.91 -13.51 -39.82
C MET A 1 4.79 -12.55 -38.65
N PRO A 2 4.35 -11.29 -38.85
CA PRO A 2 4.09 -10.38 -37.74
C PRO A 2 2.99 -10.98 -36.84
N VAL A 3 3.15 -10.84 -35.53
CA VAL A 3 2.19 -11.37 -34.55
C VAL A 3 0.88 -10.58 -34.69
N PRO A 4 -0.28 -11.25 -34.84
CA PRO A 4 -1.58 -10.59 -34.93
C PRO A 4 -1.88 -9.85 -33.63
N PHE A 5 -2.17 -8.55 -33.72
CA PHE A 5 -2.41 -7.67 -32.58
C PHE A 5 -3.66 -8.07 -31.79
N GLU A 6 -4.59 -8.74 -32.44
CA GLU A 6 -5.82 -9.29 -31.87
C GLU A 6 -5.52 -10.29 -30.75
N ALA A 7 -4.40 -11.02 -30.85
CA ALA A 7 -3.94 -11.93 -29.79
C ALA A 7 -3.35 -11.18 -28.59
N LEU A 8 -2.93 -9.92 -28.75
CA LEU A 8 -2.31 -9.12 -27.70
C LEU A 8 -3.33 -8.27 -26.91
N LEU A 9 -4.46 -7.92 -27.53
CA LEU A 9 -5.55 -7.18 -26.88
C LEU A 9 -6.02 -7.80 -25.55
N PRO A 10 -6.30 -9.11 -25.43
CA PRO A 10 -6.74 -9.68 -24.16
C PRO A 10 -5.66 -9.57 -23.07
N TYR A 11 -4.39 -9.80 -23.42
CA TYR A 11 -3.29 -9.67 -22.46
C TYR A 11 -3.05 -8.22 -22.04
N ALA A 12 -3.16 -7.26 -22.97
CA ALA A 12 -3.03 -5.85 -22.67
C ALA A 12 -4.11 -5.37 -21.70
N ILE A 13 -5.35 -5.84 -21.87
CA ILE A 13 -6.45 -5.54 -20.93
C ILE A 13 -6.16 -6.14 -19.56
N MET A 14 -5.71 -7.40 -19.48
CA MET A 14 -5.35 -8.01 -18.19
C MET A 14 -4.22 -7.25 -17.51
N ILE A 15 -3.14 -6.95 -18.22
CA ILE A 15 -2.01 -6.17 -17.70
C ILE A 15 -2.48 -4.78 -17.23
N GLY A 16 -3.37 -4.13 -18.00
CA GLY A 16 -3.97 -2.86 -17.64
C GLY A 16 -4.78 -2.95 -16.35
N MET A 17 -5.67 -3.94 -16.22
CA MET A 17 -6.47 -4.14 -15.01
C MET A 17 -5.60 -4.45 -13.79
N PHE A 18 -4.65 -5.38 -13.90
CA PHE A 18 -3.73 -5.71 -12.81
C PHE A 18 -2.84 -4.51 -12.44
N GLY A 19 -2.40 -3.73 -13.43
CA GLY A 19 -1.65 -2.51 -13.21
C GLY A 19 -2.46 -1.44 -12.47
N ILE A 20 -3.70 -1.20 -12.89
CA ILE A 20 -4.60 -0.22 -12.26
C ILE A 20 -4.95 -0.66 -10.83
N SER A 21 -5.27 -1.93 -10.61
CA SER A 21 -5.58 -2.44 -9.27
C SER A 21 -4.38 -2.38 -8.32
N GLY A 22 -3.19 -2.78 -8.78
CA GLY A 22 -1.96 -2.73 -7.97
C GLY A 22 -1.54 -1.30 -7.63
N THR A 23 -1.57 -0.40 -8.62
CA THR A 23 -1.25 1.02 -8.40
C THR A 23 -2.30 1.74 -7.56
N GLY A 24 -3.59 1.43 -7.76
CA GLY A 24 -4.68 1.98 -6.97
C GLY A 24 -4.51 1.70 -5.47
N LEU A 25 -4.21 0.46 -5.10
CA LEU A 25 -3.96 0.10 -3.69
C LEU A 25 -2.70 0.77 -3.13
N ALA A 26 -1.64 0.91 -3.93
CA ALA A 26 -0.42 1.59 -3.50
C ALA A 26 -0.66 3.09 -3.25
N VAL A 27 -1.44 3.75 -4.10
CA VAL A 27 -1.79 5.18 -3.94
C VAL A 27 -2.68 5.39 -2.71
N ILE A 28 -3.69 4.55 -2.50
CA ILE A 28 -4.58 4.65 -1.33
C ILE A 28 -3.77 4.50 -0.03
N LYS A 29 -2.88 3.50 0.04
CA LYS A 29 -2.01 3.30 1.22
C LYS A 29 -1.04 4.46 1.46
N ASN A 30 -0.51 5.05 0.38
CA ASN A 30 0.34 6.24 0.50
C ASN A 30 -0.44 7.45 0.98
N TYR A 31 -1.69 7.62 0.54
CA TYR A 31 -2.54 8.72 0.98
C TYR A 31 -2.96 8.57 2.45
N GLN A 32 -3.31 7.36 2.87
CA GLN A 32 -3.67 7.05 4.26
C GLN A 32 -2.49 7.22 5.23
N ASN A 33 -1.27 6.96 4.79
CA ASN A 33 -0.08 7.12 5.61
C ASN A 33 0.55 8.53 5.52
N GLU A 34 -0.18 9.55 5.06
CA GLU A 34 0.33 10.93 4.88
C GLU A 34 1.62 10.99 4.03
N GLY A 35 1.82 10.03 3.12
CA GLY A 35 3.03 9.89 2.30
C GLY A 35 4.21 9.18 3.01
N LYS A 36 4.04 8.71 4.24
CA LYS A 36 5.06 7.93 4.98
C LYS A 36 5.03 6.47 4.54
N ARG A 37 6.21 5.85 4.47
CA ARG A 37 6.38 4.48 3.97
C ARG A 37 5.70 3.49 4.94
N PRO A 38 4.82 2.60 4.47
CA PRO A 38 4.20 1.59 5.34
C PRO A 38 5.26 0.71 6.01
N ARG A 39 5.11 0.43 7.30
CA ARG A 39 6.02 -0.48 8.02
C ARG A 39 5.55 -1.92 7.82
N TYR A 40 6.42 -2.76 7.27
CA TYR A 40 6.18 -4.20 7.10
C TYR A 40 6.83 -4.98 8.26
N SER A 41 6.32 -6.18 8.55
CA SER A 41 6.79 -7.08 9.62
C SER A 41 6.85 -6.48 11.03
N VAL A 42 5.73 -5.94 11.52
CA VAL A 42 5.66 -5.38 12.88
C VAL A 42 5.59 -6.52 13.91
N ASP A 43 6.63 -6.63 14.74
CA ASP A 43 6.71 -7.62 15.81
C ASP A 43 5.89 -7.21 17.05
N GLN A 44 5.70 -8.16 17.99
CA GLN A 44 4.93 -7.90 19.22
C GLN A 44 5.52 -6.74 20.05
N TRP A 45 6.85 -6.59 20.01
CA TRP A 45 7.55 -5.47 20.67
C TRP A 45 7.30 -4.13 19.95
N ASP A 46 7.32 -4.13 18.62
CA ASP A 46 7.04 -2.93 17.83
C ASP A 46 5.61 -2.44 18.03
N ARG A 47 4.64 -3.36 18.13
CA ARG A 47 3.25 -3.01 18.45
C ARG A 47 3.14 -2.27 19.78
N GLN A 48 3.80 -2.75 20.83
CA GLN A 48 3.79 -2.08 22.15
C GLN A 48 4.48 -0.72 22.10
N SER A 49 5.60 -0.63 21.38
CA SER A 49 6.35 0.62 21.20
C SER A 49 5.53 1.67 20.45
N MET A 50 4.73 1.26 19.45
CA MET A 50 3.81 2.16 18.73
C MET A 50 2.69 2.68 19.63
N ILE A 51 2.04 1.79 20.39
CA ILE A 51 0.96 2.15 21.34
C ILE A 51 1.47 3.13 22.40
N GLN A 52 2.66 2.89 22.96
CA GLN A 52 3.25 3.81 23.93
C GLN A 52 3.57 5.18 23.32
N SER A 53 4.02 5.19 22.06
CA SER A 53 4.37 6.42 21.36
C SER A 53 3.15 7.27 21.01
N SER A 54 2.02 6.64 20.63
CA SER A 54 0.74 7.34 20.42
C SER A 54 0.16 7.86 21.74
N GLU A 55 0.22 7.07 22.81
CA GLU A 55 -0.30 7.47 24.13
C GLU A 55 0.49 8.65 24.74
N THR A 56 1.79 8.73 24.47
CA THR A 56 2.64 9.86 24.90
C THR A 56 2.45 11.10 24.02
N GLY A 57 1.64 11.04 22.96
CA GLY A 57 1.40 12.15 22.03
C GLY A 57 2.62 12.57 21.21
N ARG A 58 3.63 11.69 21.08
CA ARG A 58 4.91 12.01 20.42
C ARG A 58 4.86 11.85 18.91
N VAL A 59 3.92 11.06 18.39
CA VAL A 59 3.82 10.64 16.98
C VAL A 59 2.37 10.38 16.61
N ASN A 60 1.99 10.66 15.35
CA ASN A 60 0.63 10.48 14.83
C ASN A 60 0.45 9.09 14.19
N ASN A 61 -0.78 8.67 13.88
CA ASN A 61 -1.06 7.33 13.28
C ASN A 61 -0.25 7.07 11.99
N ALA A 62 -0.04 8.11 11.18
CA ALA A 62 0.79 8.04 9.97
C ALA A 62 2.28 7.79 10.25
N ASP A 63 2.83 8.28 11.37
CA ASP A 63 4.21 7.97 11.80
C ASP A 63 4.38 6.51 12.19
N LEU A 64 3.31 5.92 12.72
CA LEU A 64 3.28 4.54 13.17
C LEU A 64 3.06 3.56 12.02
N GLY A 65 2.75 4.04 10.81
CA GLY A 65 2.40 3.19 9.68
C GLY A 65 1.16 2.32 9.96
N ILE A 66 0.33 2.74 10.92
CA ILE A 66 -0.95 2.12 11.24
C ILE A 66 -1.92 2.63 10.18
N SER A 67 -2.15 1.83 9.15
CA SER A 67 -3.25 2.10 8.22
C SER A 67 -4.56 1.83 8.97
N ASP A 68 -5.31 2.89 9.26
CA ASP A 68 -6.64 2.77 9.86
C ASP A 68 -7.48 1.83 8.98
N GLY A 69 -7.88 0.70 9.56
CA GLY A 69 -8.25 -0.51 8.82
C GLY A 69 -9.43 -0.35 7.87
N THR A 70 -9.20 -0.87 6.65
CA THR A 70 -10.14 -1.71 5.90
C THR A 70 -9.49 -3.07 5.70
#